data_AF-A0A1C6JQF8-F1
#
_entry.id   AF-A0A1C6JQF8-F1
#
_cell.length_a   1.000
_cell.length_b   1.000
_cell.length_c   1.000
_cell.angle_alpha   90.00
_cell.angle_beta   90.00
_cell.angle_gamma   90.00
#
_symmetry.space_group_name_H-M   'P 1'
#
loop_
_entity.id
_entity.type
_entity.pdbx_description
1 polymer ?
#
loop_
_entity_poly.entity_id
_entity_poly.type
_entity_poly.pdbx_seq_one_letter_code
_entity_poly.pdbx_strand_id
1 'polypeptide(L)'
;MLNKVKKSKKGFTLTEMIVVLVIIVILIALLVPTLVGYIDKAKEKSVMAEGKMVLTAAQTIASERYGESKQLTDAPADKPGTVTYSSIDNTTTGDNDKTKIVKLAEMPAKGKIDELKIENYKVTSIKYSNGGKVATYTSAGWTVQ
;
A
#
# COMPACT_ATOMS: atom_id res chain seq x y z
N MET A 1 64.79 25.78 -17.79
CA MET A 1 63.64 24.84 -17.69
C MET A 1 62.36 25.64 -17.46
N LEU A 2 61.38 25.55 -18.34
CA LEU A 2 59.93 25.43 -18.05
C LEU A 2 59.16 25.56 -19.38
N ASN A 3 58.74 24.42 -19.93
CA ASN A 3 57.97 24.36 -21.17
C ASN A 3 56.48 24.58 -20.84
N LYS A 4 55.89 25.69 -21.31
CA LYS A 4 54.49 26.04 -21.07
C LYS A 4 53.57 25.17 -21.95
N VAL A 5 53.11 24.05 -21.42
CA VAL A 5 52.08 23.21 -22.06
C VAL A 5 50.76 23.97 -22.07
N LYS A 6 50.38 24.57 -23.20
CA LYS A 6 49.02 25.11 -23.42
C LYS A 6 48.05 23.93 -23.45
N LYS A 7 47.35 23.66 -22.35
CA LYS A 7 46.20 22.74 -22.34
C LYS A 7 45.14 23.27 -23.31
N SER A 8 44.95 22.59 -24.43
CA SER A 8 43.82 22.79 -25.33
C SER A 8 42.55 22.46 -24.57
N LYS A 9 41.78 23.48 -24.18
CA LYS A 9 40.40 23.26 -23.72
C LYS A 9 39.58 22.93 -24.96
N LYS A 10 39.48 21.64 -25.30
CA LYS A 10 38.39 21.12 -26.13
C LYS A 10 37.09 21.30 -25.33
N GLY A 11 36.55 22.50 -25.35
CA GLY A 11 35.23 22.79 -24.81
C GLY A 11 34.19 22.15 -25.71
N PHE A 12 33.20 21.48 -25.11
CA PHE A 12 32.01 21.01 -25.79
C PHE A 12 31.35 22.19 -26.52
N THR A 13 30.98 22.02 -27.78
CA THR A 13 30.32 23.11 -28.51
C THR A 13 28.90 23.30 -27.95
N LEU A 14 28.42 24.55 -27.87
CA LEU A 14 27.04 24.82 -27.42
C LEU A 14 26.02 24.09 -28.30
N THR A 15 26.37 23.90 -29.58
CA THR A 15 25.56 23.18 -30.57
C THR A 15 25.42 21.69 -30.27
N GLU A 16 26.48 21.02 -29.80
CA GLU A 16 26.36 19.63 -29.36
C GLU A 16 25.46 19.50 -28.12
N MET A 17 25.46 20.50 -27.22
CA MET A 17 24.62 20.44 -26.03
C MET A 17 23.15 20.66 -26.35
N ILE A 18 22.82 21.61 -27.23
CA ILE A 18 21.42 21.86 -27.57
C ILE A 18 20.77 20.68 -28.30
N VAL A 19 21.51 19.99 -29.18
CA VAL A 19 21.01 18.80 -29.89
C VAL A 19 20.67 17.68 -28.89
N VAL A 20 21.54 17.45 -27.91
CA VAL A 20 21.30 16.43 -26.88
C VAL A 20 20.09 16.78 -26.00
N LEU A 21 19.98 18.03 -25.56
CA LEU A 21 18.84 18.48 -24.76
C LEU A 21 17.51 18.34 -25.50
N VAL A 22 17.48 18.69 -26.79
CA VAL A 22 16.27 18.53 -27.63
C VAL A 22 15.85 17.07 -27.70
N ILE A 23 16.79 16.14 -27.93
CA ILE A 23 16.47 14.70 -27.99
C ILE A 23 15.97 14.19 -26.63
N ILE A 24 16.60 14.58 -25.51
CA ILE A 24 16.16 14.18 -24.16
C ILE A 24 14.73 14.64 -23.90
N VAL A 25 14.37 15.87 -24.27
CA VAL A 25 13.02 16.41 -24.08
C VAL A 25 11.99 15.60 -24.87
N ILE A 26 12.28 15.26 -26.13
CA ILE A 26 11.38 14.45 -26.97
C ILE A 26 11.17 13.05 -26.35
N LEU A 27 12.24 12.41 -25.87
CA LEU A 27 12.15 11.09 -25.24
C LEU A 27 11.31 11.12 -23.96
N ILE A 28 11.56 12.11 -23.09
CA ILE A 28 10.80 12.29 -21.84
C ILE A 28 9.32 12.50 -22.14
N ALA A 29 8.98 13.31 -23.15
CA ALA A 29 7.59 13.59 -23.51
C ALA A 29 6.80 12.34 -23.89
N LEU A 30 7.43 11.36 -24.56
CA LEU A 30 6.78 10.10 -24.93
C LEU A 30 6.77 9.07 -23.79
N LEU A 31 7.85 8.98 -23.02
CA LEU A 31 8.04 7.93 -22.01
C LEU A 31 7.25 8.21 -20.72
N VAL A 32 7.29 9.44 -20.20
CA VAL A 32 6.73 9.77 -18.87
C VAL A 32 5.26 9.39 -18.70
N PRO A 33 4.34 9.68 -19.65
CA PRO A 33 2.92 9.36 -19.46
C PRO A 33 2.67 7.87 -19.23
N THR A 34 3.38 7.01 -19.97
CA THR A 34 3.23 5.55 -19.85
C THR A 34 3.77 5.02 -18.52
N LEU A 35 4.92 5.55 -18.08
CA LEU A 35 5.55 5.16 -16.82
C LEU A 35 4.68 5.55 -15.62
N VAL A 36 4.08 6.74 -15.63
CA VAL A 36 3.16 7.18 -14.58
C VAL A 36 1.94 6.25 -14.50
N GLY A 37 1.36 5.86 -15.63
CA GLY A 37 0.25 4.90 -15.65
C GLY A 37 0.61 3.50 -15.12
N TYR A 38 1.83 3.01 -15.40
CA TYR A 38 2.30 1.74 -14.84
C TYR A 38 2.56 1.81 -13.34
N ILE A 39 3.12 2.93 -12.85
CA ILE A 39 3.30 3.16 -11.42
C ILE A 39 1.93 3.15 -10.72
N ASP A 40 0.92 3.77 -11.30
CA ASP A 40 -0.42 3.81 -10.71
C ASP A 40 -1.05 2.41 -10.62
N LYS A 41 -1.00 1.63 -11.71
CA LYS A 41 -1.46 0.23 -11.73
C LYS A 41 -0.68 -0.66 -10.75
N ALA A 42 0.63 -0.42 -10.59
CA ALA A 42 1.45 -1.15 -9.63
C ALA A 42 1.02 -0.84 -8.19
N LYS A 43 0.74 0.44 -7.87
CA LYS A 43 0.18 0.84 -6.58
C LYS A 43 -1.18 0.20 -6.32
N GLU A 44 -2.06 0.20 -7.31
CA GLU A 44 -3.39 -0.44 -7.20
C GLU A 44 -3.29 -1.94 -6.89
N LYS A 45 -2.37 -2.64 -7.58
CA LYS A 45 -2.12 -4.06 -7.31
C LYS A 45 -1.48 -4.30 -5.94
N SER A 46 -0.55 -3.44 -5.53
CA SER A 46 0.09 -3.52 -4.21
C SER A 46 -0.94 -3.38 -3.09
N VAL A 47 -1.75 -2.31 -3.12
CA VAL A 47 -2.76 -2.06 -2.08
C VAL A 47 -3.82 -3.17 -2.05
N MET A 48 -4.19 -3.74 -3.21
CA MET A 48 -5.10 -4.89 -3.25
C MET A 48 -4.47 -6.14 -2.64
N ALA A 49 -3.19 -6.41 -2.93
CA ALA A 49 -2.48 -7.57 -2.38
C ALA A 49 -2.35 -7.45 -0.86
N GLU A 50 -1.94 -6.28 -0.36
CA GLU A 50 -1.87 -5.98 1.07
C GLU A 50 -3.25 -6.11 1.74
N GLY A 51 -4.30 -5.57 1.11
CA GLY A 51 -5.68 -5.74 1.59
C GLY A 51 -6.10 -7.22 1.69
N LYS A 52 -5.66 -8.09 0.77
CA LYS A 52 -5.92 -9.53 0.85
C LYS A 52 -5.17 -10.20 2.01
N MET A 53 -3.96 -9.73 2.33
CA MET A 53 -3.24 -10.19 3.51
C MET A 53 -4.02 -9.81 4.78
N VAL A 54 -4.54 -8.57 4.84
CA VAL A 54 -5.42 -8.12 5.93
C VAL A 54 -6.69 -8.97 6.01
N LEU A 55 -7.35 -9.26 4.88
CA LEU A 55 -8.53 -10.14 4.84
C LEU A 55 -8.24 -11.51 5.44
N THR A 56 -7.14 -12.10 5.04
CA THR A 56 -6.73 -13.42 5.50
C THR A 56 -6.41 -13.39 6.99
N ALA A 57 -5.63 -12.40 7.45
CA ALA A 57 -5.31 -12.23 8.87
C ALA A 57 -6.55 -11.99 9.74
N ALA A 58 -7.46 -11.10 9.30
CA ALA A 58 -8.71 -10.82 9.99
C ALA A 58 -9.61 -12.06 10.09
N GLN A 59 -9.73 -12.81 9.00
CA GLN A 59 -10.53 -14.04 9.01
C GLN A 59 -9.88 -15.13 9.88
N THR A 60 -8.55 -15.23 9.90
CA THR A 60 -7.83 -16.16 10.78
C THR A 60 -8.12 -15.84 12.25
N ILE A 61 -7.97 -14.58 12.67
CA ILE A 61 -8.25 -14.17 14.05
C ILE A 61 -9.73 -14.36 14.42
N ALA A 62 -10.65 -14.03 13.51
CA ALA A 62 -12.07 -14.27 13.76
C ALA A 62 -12.39 -15.76 13.94
N SER A 63 -11.82 -16.63 13.09
CA SER A 63 -11.98 -18.07 13.19
C SER A 63 -11.34 -18.65 14.46
N GLU A 64 -10.18 -18.14 14.88
CA GLU A 64 -9.52 -18.53 16.13
C GLU A 64 -10.41 -18.22 17.33
N ARG A 65 -10.94 -16.99 17.41
CA ARG A 65 -11.86 -16.59 18.48
C ARG A 65 -13.11 -17.45 18.52
N TYR A 66 -13.70 -17.75 17.36
CA TYR A 66 -14.84 -18.66 17.26
C TYR A 66 -14.50 -20.06 17.79
N GLY A 67 -13.36 -20.63 17.38
CA GLY A 67 -12.92 -21.95 17.84
C GLY A 67 -12.64 -22.00 19.34
N GLU A 68 -12.15 -20.92 19.93
CA GLU A 68 -11.94 -20.78 21.36
C GLU A 68 -13.23 -20.47 22.14
N SER A 69 -14.38 -20.34 21.47
CA SER A 69 -15.63 -19.83 22.07
C SER A 69 -15.45 -18.47 22.76
N LYS A 70 -14.53 -17.65 22.25
CA LYS A 70 -14.24 -16.31 22.77
C LYS A 70 -14.85 -15.24 21.88
N GLN A 71 -15.24 -14.16 22.53
CA GLN A 71 -15.66 -12.93 21.89
C GLN A 71 -14.49 -12.20 21.20
N LEU A 72 -14.77 -11.56 20.06
CA LEU A 72 -13.87 -10.61 19.43
C LEU A 72 -13.65 -9.41 20.34
N THR A 73 -12.41 -8.91 20.40
CA THR A 73 -12.08 -7.71 21.17
C THR A 73 -12.93 -6.54 20.69
N ASP A 74 -13.49 -5.74 21.60
CA ASP A 74 -14.43 -4.63 21.35
C ASP A 74 -15.80 -5.00 20.74
N ALA A 75 -16.12 -6.28 20.56
CA ALA A 75 -17.48 -6.67 20.18
C ALA A 75 -18.49 -6.37 21.31
N PRO A 76 -19.80 -6.24 21.01
CA PRO A 76 -20.84 -6.25 22.04
C PRO A 76 -21.01 -7.63 22.69
N ALA A 77 -21.36 -7.68 23.98
CA ALA A 77 -21.54 -8.94 24.71
C ALA A 77 -22.70 -9.80 24.14
N ASP A 78 -23.74 -9.17 23.60
CA ASP A 78 -24.88 -9.82 22.93
C ASP A 78 -24.53 -10.31 21.51
N LYS A 79 -23.41 -9.87 20.94
CA LYS A 79 -22.97 -10.20 19.58
C LYS A 79 -21.46 -10.46 19.53
N PRO A 80 -20.96 -11.52 20.18
CA PRO A 80 -19.54 -11.73 20.40
C PRO A 80 -18.70 -11.91 19.12
N GLY A 81 -19.34 -12.30 18.01
CA GLY A 81 -18.71 -12.43 16.69
C GLY A 81 -18.88 -11.24 15.77
N THR A 82 -19.37 -10.09 16.27
CA THR A 82 -19.67 -8.91 15.44
C THR A 82 -18.94 -7.67 15.94
N VAL A 83 -18.12 -7.06 15.09
CA VAL A 83 -17.39 -5.84 15.41
C VAL A 83 -17.05 -5.04 14.15
N THR A 84 -17.02 -3.72 14.28
CA THR A 84 -16.45 -2.82 13.28
C THR A 84 -15.21 -2.17 13.88
N TYR A 85 -14.06 -2.44 13.29
CA TYR A 85 -12.83 -1.73 13.62
C TYR A 85 -12.62 -0.60 12.63
N SER A 86 -12.18 0.55 13.13
CA SER A 86 -11.93 1.74 12.32
C SER A 86 -10.53 2.28 12.59
N SER A 87 -9.88 2.78 11.56
CA SER A 87 -8.57 3.43 11.63
C SER A 87 -7.51 2.66 12.41
N ILE A 88 -7.21 1.43 11.97
CA ILE A 88 -6.10 0.63 12.49
C ILE A 88 -4.85 0.91 11.64
N ASP A 89 -3.73 1.19 12.28
CA ASP A 89 -2.42 1.35 11.62
C ASP A 89 -1.37 0.39 12.19
N ASN A 90 -0.17 0.40 11.59
CA ASN A 90 0.93 -0.49 12.00
C ASN A 90 1.54 -0.13 13.38
N THR A 91 1.07 0.94 14.02
CA THR A 91 1.49 1.33 15.36
C THR A 91 0.52 0.85 16.44
N THR A 92 -0.56 0.18 16.05
CA THR A 92 -1.53 -0.41 16.97
C THR A 92 -0.82 -1.39 17.92
N THR A 93 -0.96 -1.16 19.22
CA THR A 93 -0.35 -1.97 20.28
C THR A 93 -1.40 -2.54 21.23
N GLY A 94 -0.96 -3.44 22.12
CA GLY A 94 -1.80 -4.14 23.09
C GLY A 94 -2.13 -5.57 22.67
N ASP A 95 -2.65 -6.35 23.61
CA ASP A 95 -3.11 -7.73 23.37
C ASP A 95 -4.59 -7.72 22.98
N ASN A 96 -4.84 -7.30 21.74
CA ASN A 96 -6.17 -7.25 21.14
C ASN A 96 -6.13 -7.79 19.71
N ASP A 97 -7.31 -8.10 19.17
CA ASP A 97 -7.43 -8.66 17.83
C ASP A 97 -6.92 -7.73 16.74
N LYS A 98 -7.07 -6.40 16.87
CA LYS A 98 -6.55 -5.43 15.90
C LYS A 98 -5.02 -5.54 15.77
N THR A 99 -4.31 -5.56 16.89
CA THR A 99 -2.85 -5.73 16.92
C THR A 99 -2.42 -7.07 16.32
N LYS A 100 -3.14 -8.15 16.62
CA LYS A 100 -2.84 -9.47 16.06
C LYS A 100 -3.04 -9.48 14.54
N ILE A 101 -4.12 -8.88 14.04
CA ILE A 101 -4.41 -8.75 12.61
C ILE A 101 -3.30 -7.97 11.90
N VAL A 102 -2.88 -6.82 12.44
CA VAL A 102 -1.80 -6.01 11.88
C VAL A 102 -0.49 -6.80 11.78
N LYS A 103 -0.14 -7.53 12.83
CA LYS A 103 1.08 -8.36 12.88
C LYS A 103 1.02 -9.52 11.90
N LEU A 104 -0.10 -10.25 11.85
CA LEU A 104 -0.32 -11.38 10.95
C LEU A 104 -0.37 -10.95 9.47
N ALA A 105 -0.89 -9.76 9.19
CA ALA A 105 -0.94 -9.20 7.86
C ALA A 105 0.41 -8.60 7.39
N GLU A 106 1.41 -8.55 8.27
CA GLU A 106 2.71 -7.89 8.02
C GLU A 106 2.54 -6.47 7.44
N MET A 107 1.63 -5.71 8.05
CA MET A 107 1.17 -4.46 7.45
C MET A 107 2.32 -3.45 7.29
N PRO A 108 2.50 -2.81 6.12
CA PRO A 108 3.55 -1.83 5.93
C PRO A 108 3.33 -0.58 6.80
N ALA A 109 4.40 0.18 7.06
CA ALA A 109 4.36 1.35 7.94
C ALA A 109 3.33 2.44 7.57
N LYS A 110 2.99 2.57 6.27
CA LYS A 110 1.99 3.51 5.76
C LYS A 110 0.64 2.85 5.44
N GLY A 111 0.54 1.53 5.64
CA GLY A 111 -0.69 0.78 5.49
C GLY A 111 -1.66 1.11 6.60
N LYS A 112 -2.93 1.28 6.25
CA LYS A 112 -3.99 1.59 7.20
C LYS A 112 -5.25 0.84 6.86
N ILE A 113 -5.87 0.23 7.85
CA ILE A 113 -7.22 -0.32 7.75
C ILE A 113 -8.18 0.80 8.18
N ASP A 114 -8.79 1.47 7.20
CA ASP A 114 -9.77 2.52 7.47
C ASP A 114 -11.05 1.94 8.07
N GLU A 115 -11.47 0.77 7.60
CA GLU A 115 -12.61 0.03 8.13
C GLU A 115 -12.39 -1.49 7.97
N LEU A 116 -12.76 -2.27 8.99
CA LEU A 116 -12.86 -3.72 8.94
C LEU A 116 -14.13 -4.14 9.67
N LYS A 117 -15.04 -4.80 8.96
CA LYS A 117 -16.32 -5.31 9.49
C LYS A 117 -16.27 -6.82 9.55
N ILE A 118 -16.58 -7.34 10.73
CA ILE A 118 -16.72 -8.77 11.01
C ILE A 118 -18.12 -8.98 11.56
N GLU A 119 -18.87 -9.93 11.01
CA GLU A 119 -20.19 -10.33 11.47
C GLU A 119 -20.23 -11.85 11.59
N ASN A 120 -20.72 -12.36 12.71
CA ASN A 120 -20.75 -13.80 13.00
C ASN A 120 -19.40 -14.50 12.72
N TYR A 121 -18.30 -13.87 13.15
CA TYR A 121 -16.93 -14.34 12.94
C TYR A 121 -16.49 -14.46 11.47
N LYS A 122 -17.22 -13.81 10.56
CA LYS A 122 -16.89 -13.75 9.14
C LYS A 122 -16.63 -12.30 8.74
N VAL A 123 -15.52 -12.08 8.03
CA VAL A 123 -15.21 -10.76 7.49
C VAL A 123 -16.21 -10.41 6.38
N THR A 124 -16.92 -9.29 6.51
CA THR A 124 -17.93 -8.82 5.53
C THR A 124 -17.42 -7.66 4.69
N SER A 125 -16.55 -6.81 5.23
CA SER A 125 -15.96 -5.70 4.50
C SER A 125 -14.61 -5.26 5.04
N ILE A 126 -13.74 -4.80 4.14
CA ILE A 126 -12.46 -4.16 4.47
C ILE A 126 -12.32 -2.92 3.60
N LYS A 127 -11.83 -1.83 4.17
CA LYS A 127 -11.30 -0.67 3.46
C LYS A 127 -9.85 -0.46 3.92
N TYR A 128 -8.91 -0.75 3.03
CA TYR A 128 -7.48 -0.68 3.28
C TYR A 128 -6.84 0.39 2.40
N SER A 129 -6.02 1.26 2.97
CA SER A 129 -5.34 2.33 2.24
C SER A 129 -3.82 2.26 2.42
N ASN A 130 -3.12 2.53 1.33
CA ASN A 130 -1.66 2.71 1.33
C ASN A 130 -1.26 3.57 0.12
N GLY A 131 -0.32 4.49 0.33
CA GLY A 131 0.31 5.24 -0.77
C GLY A 131 -0.64 6.09 -1.62
N GLY A 132 -1.78 6.52 -1.05
CA GLY A 132 -2.81 7.31 -1.72
C GLY A 132 -3.84 6.52 -2.52
N LYS A 133 -3.78 5.18 -2.50
CA LYS A 133 -4.79 4.28 -3.07
C LYS A 133 -5.56 3.57 -1.97
N VAL A 134 -6.79 3.19 -2.27
CA VAL A 134 -7.70 2.50 -1.33
C VAL A 134 -8.27 1.25 -1.97
N ALA A 135 -7.94 0.08 -1.42
CA ALA A 135 -8.57 -1.19 -1.75
C ALA A 135 -9.77 -1.44 -0.84
N THR A 136 -10.93 -1.72 -1.43
CA THR A 136 -12.16 -2.05 -0.71
C THR A 136 -12.60 -3.47 -1.07
N TYR A 137 -12.90 -4.27 -0.05
CA TYR A 137 -13.50 -5.58 -0.16
C TYR A 137 -14.94 -5.55 0.36
N THR A 138 -15.84 -6.17 -0.39
CA THR A 138 -17.24 -6.41 -0.03
C THR A 138 -17.68 -7.77 -0.58
N SER A 139 -18.95 -8.14 -0.38
CA SER A 139 -19.54 -9.33 -1.03
C SER A 139 -19.47 -9.30 -2.56
N ALA A 140 -19.34 -8.13 -3.18
CA ALA A 140 -19.16 -7.97 -4.63
C ALA A 140 -17.71 -8.20 -5.10
N GLY A 141 -16.76 -8.38 -4.18
CA GLY A 141 -15.34 -8.58 -4.47
C GLY A 141 -14.48 -7.36 -4.15
N TRP A 142 -13.31 -7.28 -4.81
CA TRP A 142 -12.30 -6.24 -4.60
C TRP A 142 -12.43 -5.10 -5.61
N THR A 143 -12.42 -3.87 -5.12
CA THR A 143 -12.33 -2.65 -5.93
C THR A 143 -11.18 -1.78 -5.42
N VAL A 144 -10.51 -1.04 -6.31
CA VAL A 144 -9.45 -0.09 -5.92
C VAL A 144 -9.79 1.29 -6.44
N GLN A 145 -9.54 2.32 -5.62
CA GLN A 145 -9.73 3.74 -5.93
C GLN A 145 -8.43 4.51 -5.68
#